data_AF-A0A836KR22-F1
#
_entry.id   AF-A0A836KR22-F1
#
_cell.length_a   1.000
_cell.length_b   1.000
_cell.length_c   1.000
_cell.angle_alpha   90.00
_cell.angle_beta   90.00
_cell.angle_gamma   90.00
#
_symmetry.space_group_name_H-M   'P 1'
#
loop_
_entity.id
_entity.type
_entity.pdbx_description
1 polymer ?
#
loop_
_entity_poly.entity_id
_entity_poly.type
_entity_poly.pdbx_seq_one_letter_code
_entity_poly.pdbx_strand_id
1 'polypeptide(L)'
;MEMDLATRREAAKVEGVLADLAQELQILAFLPEEFTSWVRDEAVVAAAQRETHKYLRRYEEHVARKTKEAEAKGHNTIGGTSSAAGRPASALSSRSSSDRSSNLCSNTNRHGDITAPDSSISSSSSLSPEYEEERQRAVKAACFVYAAGHYGDPTDSDDNEAVLQVSEYGNLERDLLAGATTTGSVDAADLQTHHLSTRALVDTLRDGRYVDIMKYFVKHLYSSHPSSTSASKRPAPSTAGSDSTVLSPAYKCGLIDEGLDHLRELVVTLHRLIHERNQSTVNEDIHRYQLLHDAINRDQAGTADVQLLNQRYLEVKAARQREVAALDREIEALEEELQYVQRTADIELEAFQKMQETAQEDRRCSLRQQLEVHRKNADEVARRLQQAQVKALDELNTLRSNRTKREAAVSGAITEYDAQSTLLETAMRQFNQEAEEDTERIVSLEKAVEKLQKEREEHAWEVTVAEQRQEHANVIREHQAQDARVIQAYYRAFIARVHAERELEKNAKKRKKRRRKAK
;
A
#
# COMPACT_ATOMS: atom_id res chain seq x y z
N MET A 1 -10.51 42.03 53.52
CA MET A 1 -11.93 41.88 53.19
C MET A 1 -12.28 40.42 53.39
N GLU A 2 -13.32 40.09 54.15
CA GLU A 2 -13.78 38.70 54.25
C GLU A 2 -14.68 38.39 53.06
N MET A 3 -14.37 37.32 52.30
CA MET A 3 -15.30 36.82 51.28
C MET A 3 -16.55 36.26 51.96
N ASP A 4 -17.72 36.45 51.35
CA ASP A 4 -18.96 35.83 51.84
C ASP A 4 -18.95 34.30 51.65
N LEU A 5 -19.94 33.63 52.25
CA LEU A 5 -20.00 32.17 52.30
C LEU A 5 -20.42 31.53 50.96
N ALA A 6 -20.99 32.29 50.03
CA ALA A 6 -21.29 31.82 48.68
C ALA A 6 -20.05 31.91 47.79
N THR A 7 -19.37 33.07 47.78
CA THR A 7 -18.12 33.31 47.08
C THR A 7 -17.02 32.35 47.54
N ARG A 8 -16.94 32.01 48.85
CA ARG A 8 -16.04 30.95 49.33
C ARG A 8 -16.35 29.56 48.77
N ARG A 9 -17.63 29.24 48.48
CA ARG A 9 -18.02 27.94 47.89
C ARG A 9 -17.73 27.89 46.40
N GLU A 10 -18.01 28.96 45.66
CA GLU A 10 -17.64 29.03 44.24
C GLU A 10 -16.12 29.10 44.06
N ALA A 11 -15.40 29.82 44.92
CA ALA A 11 -13.93 29.79 44.95
C ALA A 11 -13.40 28.38 45.24
N ALA A 12 -13.98 27.64 46.19
CA ALA A 12 -13.57 26.26 46.48
C ALA A 12 -13.89 25.27 45.33
N LYS A 13 -14.99 25.47 44.58
CA LYS A 13 -15.27 24.71 43.35
C LYS A 13 -14.24 25.01 42.26
N VAL A 14 -13.94 26.29 42.04
CA VAL A 14 -12.94 26.73 41.05
C VAL A 14 -11.54 26.25 41.44
N GLU A 15 -11.19 26.28 42.73
CA GLU A 15 -9.95 25.70 43.28
C GLU A 15 -9.90 24.19 43.04
N GLY A 16 -11.01 23.47 43.20
CA GLY A 16 -11.13 22.05 42.83
C GLY A 16 -10.90 21.81 41.34
N VAL A 17 -11.64 22.49 40.45
CA VAL A 17 -11.50 22.36 38.99
C VAL A 17 -10.09 22.74 38.51
N LEU A 18 -9.46 23.74 39.13
CA LEU A 18 -8.08 24.13 38.82
C LEU A 18 -7.06 23.12 39.37
N ALA A 19 -7.32 22.46 40.50
CA ALA A 19 -6.48 21.39 41.03
C ALA A 19 -6.57 20.12 40.16
N ASP A 20 -7.78 19.76 39.70
CA ASP A 20 -8.01 18.68 38.75
C ASP A 20 -7.30 18.99 37.42
N LEU A 21 -7.54 20.16 36.81
CA LEU A 21 -6.88 20.58 35.58
C LEU A 21 -5.34 20.61 35.70
N ALA A 22 -4.81 21.08 36.84
CA ALA A 22 -3.37 21.06 37.09
C ALA A 22 -2.81 19.63 37.26
N GLN A 23 -3.62 18.69 37.76
CA GLN A 23 -3.26 17.27 37.81
C GLN A 23 -3.31 16.63 36.41
N GLU A 24 -4.31 16.97 35.58
CA GLU A 24 -4.47 16.45 34.21
C GLU A 24 -3.34 16.94 33.30
N LEU A 25 -3.05 18.25 33.30
CA LEU A 25 -1.89 18.83 32.62
C LEU A 25 -0.56 18.22 33.13
N GLN A 26 -0.49 17.79 34.39
CA GLN A 26 0.67 17.08 34.93
C GLN A 26 0.75 15.62 34.43
N ILE A 27 -0.35 14.93 34.14
CA ILE A 27 -0.29 13.62 33.46
C ILE A 27 0.27 13.81 32.04
N LEU A 28 -0.28 14.77 31.29
CA LEU A 28 0.10 15.06 29.91
C LEU A 28 1.56 15.50 29.79
N ALA A 29 2.05 16.40 30.64
CA ALA A 29 3.46 16.82 30.65
C ALA A 29 4.45 15.68 31.01
N PHE A 30 3.96 14.61 31.64
CA PHE A 30 4.75 13.41 31.90
C PHE A 30 4.75 12.40 30.75
N LEU A 31 3.84 12.50 29.77
CA LEU A 31 3.88 11.71 28.53
C LEU A 31 5.00 12.21 27.59
N PRO A 32 5.38 11.45 26.55
CA PRO A 32 6.44 11.83 25.61
C PRO A 32 5.93 12.86 24.59
N GLU A 33 6.80 13.75 24.14
CA GLU A 33 6.49 14.74 23.09
C GLU A 33 6.41 14.12 21.68
N GLU A 34 6.75 12.83 21.55
CA GLU A 34 6.69 12.06 20.30
C GLU A 34 5.99 10.70 20.50
N PHE A 35 4.67 10.66 20.62
CA PHE A 35 3.93 9.39 20.73
C PHE A 35 4.23 8.41 19.57
N THR A 36 4.46 8.93 18.36
CA THR A 36 4.60 8.11 17.15
C THR A 36 5.98 7.50 16.89
N SER A 37 7.04 7.96 17.58
CA SER A 37 8.33 7.26 17.59
C SER A 37 8.35 6.11 18.61
N TRP A 38 7.32 6.01 19.45
CA TRP A 38 7.25 5.10 20.61
C TRP A 38 6.23 3.96 20.51
N VAL A 39 5.07 4.21 19.89
CA VAL A 39 4.04 3.18 19.67
C VAL A 39 4.47 2.20 18.56
N ARG A 40 5.57 2.48 17.85
CA ARG A 40 6.18 1.53 16.91
C ARG A 40 6.89 0.40 17.67
N ASP A 41 6.68 -0.83 17.19
CA ASP A 41 7.12 -2.11 17.77
C ASP A 41 8.48 -2.05 18.47
N GLU A 42 9.49 -1.49 17.80
CA GLU A 42 10.88 -1.45 18.28
C GLU A 42 11.02 -0.78 19.66
N ALA A 43 10.25 0.27 19.96
CA ALA A 43 10.36 1.00 21.22
C ALA A 43 9.59 0.32 22.36
N VAL A 44 8.41 -0.24 22.09
CA VAL A 44 7.66 -1.06 23.08
C VAL A 44 8.43 -2.36 23.39
N VAL A 45 8.95 -3.03 22.36
CA VAL A 45 9.74 -4.26 22.49
C VAL A 45 11.10 -3.99 23.15
N ALA A 46 11.75 -2.84 22.90
CA ALA A 46 12.93 -2.44 23.65
C ALA A 46 12.61 -2.12 25.12
N ALA A 47 11.47 -1.48 25.38
CA ALA A 47 11.00 -1.20 26.73
C ALA A 47 10.54 -2.45 27.50
N ALA A 48 10.23 -3.55 26.81
CA ALA A 48 10.03 -4.89 27.40
C ALA A 48 11.36 -5.66 27.63
N GLN A 49 12.49 -5.18 27.10
CA GLN A 49 13.79 -5.86 27.20
C GLN A 49 14.67 -5.33 28.36
N ARG A 50 15.84 -5.97 28.54
CA ARG A 50 16.51 -6.16 29.86
C ARG A 50 16.89 -4.91 30.66
N GLU A 51 16.94 -3.72 30.06
CA GLU A 51 17.46 -2.50 30.72
C GLU A 51 16.37 -1.78 31.56
N THR A 52 15.13 -1.69 31.07
CA THR A 52 14.00 -1.02 31.76
C THR A 52 13.59 -1.74 33.05
N HIS A 53 13.59 -3.08 33.03
CA HIS A 53 13.33 -3.94 34.19
C HIS A 53 14.16 -3.57 35.44
N LYS A 54 15.35 -2.99 35.26
CA LYS A 54 16.24 -2.53 36.35
C LYS A 54 15.64 -1.37 37.15
N TYR A 55 14.82 -0.53 36.51
CA TYR A 55 14.15 0.61 37.13
C TYR A 55 12.80 0.20 37.72
N LEU A 56 11.99 -0.57 36.98
CA LEU A 56 10.70 -1.08 37.47
C LEU A 56 10.85 -1.96 38.71
N ARG A 57 11.83 -2.88 38.74
CA ARG A 57 12.13 -3.68 39.93
C ARG A 57 12.46 -2.84 41.17
N ARG A 58 13.08 -1.66 41.01
CA ARG A 58 13.35 -0.75 42.13
C ARG A 58 12.08 -0.07 42.66
N TYR A 59 11.08 0.17 41.82
CA TYR A 59 9.76 0.61 42.25
C TYR A 59 9.00 -0.51 42.98
N GLU A 60 8.93 -1.70 42.39
CA GLU A 60 8.33 -2.90 42.99
C GLU A 60 8.94 -3.21 44.37
N GLU A 61 10.27 -3.22 44.47
CA GLU A 61 10.97 -3.41 45.75
C GLU A 61 10.63 -2.32 46.78
N HIS A 62 10.45 -1.08 46.36
CA HIS A 62 10.07 0.01 47.27
C HIS A 62 8.60 -0.10 47.71
N VAL A 63 7.67 -0.44 46.80
CA VAL A 63 6.27 -0.72 47.15
C VAL A 63 6.20 -1.90 48.13
N ALA A 64 6.89 -3.00 47.84
CA ALA A 64 6.96 -4.18 48.70
C ALA A 64 7.66 -3.93 50.05
N ARG A 65 8.56 -2.95 50.14
CA ARG A 65 9.10 -2.46 51.43
C ARG A 65 8.08 -1.60 52.18
N LYS A 66 7.37 -0.70 51.48
CA LYS A 66 6.33 0.14 52.09
C LYS A 66 5.13 -0.65 52.63
N THR A 67 4.66 -1.68 51.93
CA THR A 67 3.59 -2.55 52.44
C THR A 67 4.04 -3.30 53.68
N LYS A 68 5.24 -3.93 53.65
CA LYS A 68 5.83 -4.60 54.81
C LYS A 68 6.10 -3.65 55.98
N GLU A 69 6.48 -2.40 55.73
CA GLU A 69 6.59 -1.37 56.77
C GLU A 69 5.23 -0.95 57.35
N ALA A 70 4.16 -0.93 56.55
CA ALA A 70 2.81 -0.65 57.03
C ALA A 70 2.26 -1.82 57.87
N GLU A 71 2.44 -3.06 57.40
CA GLU A 71 2.11 -4.29 58.13
C GLU A 71 2.87 -4.38 59.46
N ALA A 72 4.19 -4.13 59.45
CA ALA A 72 5.01 -4.11 60.66
C ALA A 72 4.66 -2.97 61.64
N LYS A 73 4.06 -1.87 61.16
CA LYS A 73 3.51 -0.81 62.03
C LYS A 73 2.13 -1.18 62.58
N GLY A 74 1.30 -1.90 61.81
CA GLY A 74 0.01 -2.42 62.27
C GLY A 74 0.14 -3.52 63.35
N HIS A 75 1.17 -4.36 63.26
CA HIS A 75 1.33 -5.51 64.16
C HIS A 75 1.90 -5.20 65.56
N ASN A 76 2.23 -3.93 65.86
CA ASN A 76 2.88 -3.49 67.10
C ASN A 76 1.94 -2.84 68.13
N THR A 77 0.64 -3.14 68.08
CA THR A 77 -0.33 -2.81 69.13
C THR A 77 -1.15 -4.04 69.53
N ILE A 78 -1.31 -4.24 70.84
CA ILE A 78 -1.95 -5.40 71.53
C ILE A 78 -1.02 -6.63 71.68
N GLY A 79 -0.41 -6.74 72.87
CA GLY A 79 -0.10 -8.04 73.50
C GLY A 79 -1.23 -8.44 74.48
N GLY A 80 -1.20 -9.60 75.12
CA GLY A 80 -0.23 -10.71 75.03
C GLY A 80 -0.37 -11.67 76.21
N THR A 81 -0.21 -12.99 75.97
CA THR A 81 -0.49 -14.12 76.90
C THR A 81 -1.98 -14.27 77.29
N SER A 82 -2.53 -15.44 77.62
CA SER A 82 -2.01 -16.83 77.71
C SER A 82 -2.98 -17.78 76.94
N SER A 83 -2.91 -19.12 76.90
CA SER A 83 -2.16 -20.13 77.68
C SER A 83 -1.79 -21.34 76.77
N ALA A 84 -1.89 -22.59 77.26
CA ALA A 84 -1.42 -23.79 76.57
C ALA A 84 -2.36 -25.03 76.66
N ALA A 85 -1.98 -26.07 75.91
CA ALA A 85 -2.49 -27.47 75.89
C ALA A 85 -3.80 -27.77 75.12
N GLY A 86 -3.80 -28.87 74.34
CA GLY A 86 -4.96 -29.35 73.58
C GLY A 86 -4.67 -30.07 72.25
N ARG A 87 -4.04 -31.27 72.31
CA ARG A 87 -3.94 -32.24 71.18
C ARG A 87 -4.75 -33.51 71.59
N PRO A 88 -5.13 -34.45 70.70
CA PRO A 88 -4.99 -34.51 69.23
C PRO A 88 -6.28 -35.00 68.49
N ALA A 89 -6.16 -35.33 67.19
CA ALA A 89 -7.05 -36.22 66.41
C ALA A 89 -8.49 -35.68 66.16
N SER A 90 -9.28 -36.07 65.15
CA SER A 90 -9.18 -36.90 63.92
C SER A 90 -10.48 -36.61 63.11
N ALA A 91 -10.73 -37.00 61.85
CA ALA A 91 -9.99 -37.50 60.69
C ALA A 91 -10.99 -37.50 59.49
N LEU A 92 -10.58 -38.01 58.30
CA LEU A 92 -11.44 -38.26 57.11
C LEU A 92 -11.97 -36.97 56.42
N SER A 93 -12.32 -36.91 55.14
CA SER A 93 -12.02 -37.66 53.89
C SER A 93 -12.53 -36.76 52.73
N SER A 94 -12.17 -36.81 51.44
CA SER A 94 -11.53 -37.83 50.58
C SER A 94 -10.70 -37.10 49.48
N ARG A 95 -9.67 -37.68 48.86
CA ARG A 95 -9.68 -38.42 47.57
C ARG A 95 -10.57 -37.80 46.47
N SER A 96 -10.13 -37.69 45.20
CA SER A 96 -8.83 -38.06 44.59
C SER A 96 -8.68 -37.52 43.16
N SER A 97 -7.46 -37.66 42.62
CA SER A 97 -7.09 -37.93 41.21
C SER A 97 -7.24 -36.82 40.15
N SER A 98 -6.31 -36.69 39.19
CA SER A 98 -5.00 -37.39 39.06
C SER A 98 -4.05 -36.72 38.05
N ASP A 99 -2.79 -36.60 38.47
CA ASP A 99 -1.57 -37.01 37.76
C ASP A 99 -1.40 -36.76 36.26
N ARG A 100 -0.39 -35.95 35.92
CA ARG A 100 0.92 -36.40 35.36
C ARG A 100 1.89 -35.21 35.27
N SER A 101 3.14 -35.30 35.76
CA SER A 101 4.32 -36.01 35.21
C SER A 101 4.95 -35.24 34.01
N SER A 102 6.26 -34.96 33.95
CA SER A 102 7.35 -35.11 34.95
C SER A 102 8.67 -34.43 34.51
N ASN A 103 9.51 -34.09 35.50
CA ASN A 103 10.97 -34.23 35.60
C ASN A 103 11.96 -33.84 34.46
N LEU A 104 13.01 -33.11 34.92
CA LEU A 104 14.44 -33.16 34.53
C LEU A 104 14.87 -33.00 33.04
N CYS A 105 15.69 -31.98 32.78
CA CYS A 105 17.15 -32.09 32.54
C CYS A 105 17.80 -30.71 32.84
N SER A 106 19.03 -30.54 33.35
CA SER A 106 20.34 -31.24 33.26
C SER A 106 21.24 -30.70 32.14
N ASN A 107 22.47 -30.29 32.51
CA ASN A 107 23.40 -29.48 31.70
C ASN A 107 24.16 -30.24 30.60
N THR A 108 24.56 -29.53 29.54
CA THR A 108 25.93 -29.54 28.95
C THR A 108 26.09 -28.23 28.12
N ASN A 109 27.07 -27.34 28.37
CA ASN A 109 28.51 -27.39 28.03
C ASN A 109 28.75 -27.75 26.54
N ARG A 110 29.37 -26.94 25.66
CA ARG A 110 30.57 -26.04 25.72
C ARG A 110 30.63 -25.18 24.42
N HIS A 111 31.55 -24.23 24.12
CA HIS A 111 32.74 -23.58 24.74
C HIS A 111 32.96 -22.19 24.06
N GLY A 112 33.85 -21.33 24.60
CA GLY A 112 34.29 -20.08 23.96
C GLY A 112 34.25 -18.87 24.91
N ASP A 113 34.90 -18.91 26.07
CA ASP A 113 36.32 -18.59 26.26
C ASP A 113 36.74 -17.24 25.64
N ILE A 114 36.82 -16.19 26.48
CA ILE A 114 38.07 -15.47 26.79
C ILE A 114 37.89 -14.68 28.10
N THR A 115 39.01 -14.37 28.77
CA THR A 115 39.10 -13.86 30.15
C THR A 115 38.69 -12.39 30.33
N ALA A 116 38.22 -12.07 31.53
CA ALA A 116 38.12 -10.70 32.04
C ALA A 116 39.49 -10.00 32.13
N PRO A 117 39.48 -8.67 32.34
CA PRO A 117 40.03 -8.19 33.61
C PRO A 117 39.08 -7.27 34.39
N ASP A 118 39.26 -7.21 35.70
CA ASP A 118 38.66 -6.18 36.56
C ASP A 118 39.18 -4.79 36.21
N SER A 119 38.33 -3.77 36.35
CA SER A 119 38.76 -2.49 36.93
C SER A 119 37.55 -1.68 37.41
N SER A 120 37.69 -1.10 38.59
CA SER A 120 36.64 -0.34 39.27
C SER A 120 36.94 1.16 39.24
N ILE A 121 35.86 1.95 39.09
CA ILE A 121 35.73 3.33 39.59
C ILE A 121 36.84 4.31 39.17
N SER A 122 36.66 5.01 38.05
CA SER A 122 36.58 6.50 38.02
C SER A 122 36.68 7.08 36.61
N SER A 123 35.63 7.74 36.14
CA SER A 123 35.74 9.00 35.40
C SER A 123 34.38 9.70 35.38
N SER A 124 34.38 10.98 35.76
CA SER A 124 33.23 11.86 35.58
C SER A 124 33.02 12.14 34.10
N SER A 125 31.98 11.57 33.51
CA SER A 125 31.52 11.98 32.18
C SER A 125 30.37 12.98 32.33
N SER A 126 30.57 14.20 31.83
CA SER A 126 29.46 15.11 31.55
C SER A 126 28.69 14.56 30.36
N LEU A 127 27.56 13.90 30.64
CA LEU A 127 26.65 13.38 29.63
C LEU A 127 26.22 14.53 28.70
N SER A 128 26.11 14.26 27.39
CA SER A 128 25.53 15.25 26.47
C SER A 128 24.06 15.48 26.84
N PRO A 129 23.48 16.67 26.55
CA PRO A 129 22.05 16.90 26.77
C PRO A 129 21.20 15.83 26.09
N GLU A 130 21.57 15.42 24.88
CA GLU A 130 20.95 14.34 24.10
C GLU A 130 20.85 13.01 24.87
N TYR A 131 21.90 12.61 25.61
CA TYR A 131 21.90 11.37 26.39
C TYR A 131 21.03 11.48 27.64
N GLU A 132 21.01 12.65 28.29
CA GLU A 132 20.11 12.85 29.44
C GLU A 132 18.64 12.88 28.96
N GLU A 133 18.34 13.51 27.82
CA GLU A 133 17.03 13.47 27.15
C GLU A 133 16.61 12.04 26.75
N GLU A 134 17.51 11.26 26.18
CA GLU A 134 17.30 9.85 25.86
C GLU A 134 17.02 9.01 27.12
N ARG A 135 17.74 9.30 28.22
CA ARG A 135 17.46 8.75 29.55
C ARG A 135 16.08 9.18 30.09
N GLN A 136 15.65 10.43 29.88
CA GLN A 136 14.30 10.88 30.26
C GLN A 136 13.24 10.10 29.48
N ARG A 137 13.45 9.95 28.17
CA ARG A 137 12.60 9.15 27.28
C ARG A 137 12.51 7.70 27.75
N ALA A 138 13.63 7.01 27.97
CA ALA A 138 13.64 5.62 28.45
C ALA A 138 12.93 5.42 29.81
N VAL A 139 13.03 6.39 30.74
CA VAL A 139 12.28 6.35 32.00
C VAL A 139 10.78 6.58 31.77
N LYS A 140 10.40 7.57 30.95
CA LYS A 140 8.99 7.82 30.59
C LYS A 140 8.35 6.57 29.94
N ALA A 141 9.10 5.82 29.13
CA ALA A 141 8.67 4.57 28.48
C ALA A 141 8.41 3.44 29.47
N ALA A 142 9.37 3.17 30.36
CA ALA A 142 9.21 2.14 31.39
C ALA A 142 7.99 2.40 32.30
N CYS A 143 7.71 3.66 32.62
CA CYS A 143 6.52 4.04 33.39
C CYS A 143 5.22 3.74 32.64
N PHE A 144 5.18 4.00 31.33
CA PHE A 144 3.98 3.80 30.51
C PHE A 144 3.70 2.31 30.29
N VAL A 145 4.71 1.53 29.90
CA VAL A 145 4.59 0.07 29.70
C VAL A 145 4.12 -0.64 30.98
N TYR A 146 4.57 -0.19 32.16
CA TYR A 146 4.07 -0.71 33.43
C TYR A 146 2.60 -0.34 33.70
N ALA A 147 2.18 0.90 33.38
CA ALA A 147 0.80 1.34 33.55
C ALA A 147 -0.16 0.62 32.56
N ALA A 148 0.23 0.47 31.29
CA ALA A 148 -0.50 -0.29 30.28
C ALA A 148 -0.56 -1.80 30.59
N GLY A 149 0.44 -2.33 31.33
CA GLY A 149 0.42 -3.68 31.88
C GLY A 149 -0.68 -3.96 32.92
N HIS A 150 -1.44 -2.95 33.36
CA HIS A 150 -2.68 -3.15 34.13
C HIS A 150 -3.89 -3.50 33.26
N TYR A 151 -3.84 -3.26 31.93
CA TYR A 151 -4.96 -3.39 31.00
C TYR A 151 -4.83 -4.56 30.03
N GLY A 152 -3.62 -5.10 29.84
CA GLY A 152 -3.35 -6.24 28.96
C GLY A 152 -1.86 -6.54 28.86
N ASP A 153 -1.45 -7.32 27.86
CA ASP A 153 -0.05 -7.33 27.44
C ASP A 153 0.24 -5.98 26.74
N PRO A 154 1.25 -5.19 27.14
CA PRO A 154 1.55 -3.92 26.48
C PRO A 154 2.19 -4.09 25.09
N THR A 155 2.52 -5.32 24.67
CA THR A 155 2.95 -5.64 23.29
C THR A 155 1.81 -6.06 22.38
N ASP A 156 0.59 -6.24 22.91
CA ASP A 156 -0.61 -6.44 22.11
C ASP A 156 -1.27 -5.08 21.83
N SER A 157 -1.13 -4.60 20.58
CA SER A 157 -1.64 -3.29 20.17
C SER A 157 -3.15 -3.24 20.03
N ASP A 158 -3.81 -4.39 19.90
CA ASP A 158 -5.19 -4.48 19.39
C ASP A 158 -6.18 -4.77 20.53
N ASP A 159 -5.73 -5.45 21.61
CA ASP A 159 -6.53 -5.73 22.82
C ASP A 159 -6.20 -4.79 24.02
N ASN A 160 -5.11 -4.01 24.00
CA ASN A 160 -4.71 -3.18 25.16
C ASN A 160 -5.26 -1.75 25.10
N GLU A 161 -6.30 -1.47 25.89
CA GLU A 161 -6.99 -0.17 26.00
C GLU A 161 -6.04 1.03 26.17
N ALA A 162 -5.01 0.91 27.02
CA ALA A 162 -4.08 2.01 27.28
C ALA A 162 -3.11 2.28 26.10
N VAL A 163 -2.78 1.25 25.31
CA VAL A 163 -1.97 1.39 24.09
C VAL A 163 -2.81 1.95 22.95
N LEU A 164 -4.04 1.44 22.79
CA LEU A 164 -5.02 1.93 21.82
C LEU A 164 -5.27 3.44 22.00
N GLN A 165 -5.68 3.87 23.19
CA GLN A 165 -5.99 5.28 23.48
C GLN A 165 -4.78 6.22 23.24
N VAL A 166 -3.57 5.78 23.55
CA VAL A 166 -2.34 6.54 23.21
C VAL A 166 -2.12 6.61 21.70
N SER A 167 -2.35 5.52 20.97
CA SER A 167 -2.19 5.48 19.52
C SER A 167 -3.21 6.38 18.81
N GLU A 168 -4.47 6.37 19.24
CA GLU A 168 -5.56 7.21 18.73
C GLU A 168 -5.28 8.69 19.02
N TYR A 169 -4.89 9.01 20.25
CA TYR A 169 -4.49 10.37 20.65
C TYR A 169 -3.34 10.90 19.77
N GLY A 170 -2.27 10.11 19.60
CA GLY A 170 -1.12 10.43 18.73
C GLY A 170 -1.40 10.38 17.22
N ASN A 171 -2.58 9.91 16.81
CA ASN A 171 -3.09 10.07 15.45
C ASN A 171 -3.85 11.39 15.32
N LEU A 172 -4.79 11.66 16.23
CA LEU A 172 -5.58 12.90 16.28
C LEU A 172 -4.70 14.15 16.39
N GLU A 173 -3.64 14.15 17.23
CA GLU A 173 -2.68 15.27 17.29
C GLU A 173 -2.03 15.55 15.92
N ARG A 174 -1.67 14.51 15.17
CA ARG A 174 -1.05 14.66 13.85
C ARG A 174 -2.02 15.13 12.79
N ASP A 175 -3.25 14.64 12.81
CA ASP A 175 -4.28 15.02 11.84
C ASP A 175 -4.75 16.46 12.10
N LEU A 176 -4.83 16.88 13.38
CA LEU A 176 -5.02 18.27 13.79
C LEU A 176 -3.87 19.18 13.34
N LEU A 177 -2.61 18.78 13.55
CA LEU A 177 -1.44 19.55 13.09
C LEU A 177 -1.36 19.59 11.55
N ALA A 178 -1.76 18.53 10.86
CA ALA A 178 -1.87 18.49 9.40
C ALA A 178 -2.97 19.43 8.90
N GLY A 179 -4.16 19.45 9.51
CA GLY A 179 -5.21 20.42 9.21
C GLY A 179 -4.74 21.86 9.45
N ALA A 180 -4.22 22.15 10.64
CA ALA A 180 -3.67 23.47 10.99
C ALA A 180 -2.60 23.97 10.00
N THR A 181 -1.74 23.09 9.47
CA THR A 181 -0.67 23.47 8.53
C THR A 181 -1.09 23.45 7.05
N THR A 182 -2.12 22.68 6.65
CA THR A 182 -2.55 22.58 5.25
C THR A 182 -3.74 23.46 4.89
N THR A 183 -4.73 23.60 5.79
CA THR A 183 -5.91 24.47 5.58
C THR A 183 -5.88 25.74 6.41
N GLY A 184 -4.97 25.87 7.38
CA GLY A 184 -4.84 27.07 8.22
C GLY A 184 -5.92 27.18 9.32
N SER A 185 -6.73 26.14 9.48
CA SER A 185 -7.81 26.05 10.46
C SER A 185 -8.00 24.59 10.91
N VAL A 186 -8.47 24.41 12.13
CA VAL A 186 -8.86 23.12 12.74
C VAL A 186 -10.39 23.06 12.83
N ASP A 187 -10.99 21.90 12.60
CA ASP A 187 -12.43 21.71 12.83
C ASP A 187 -12.73 21.67 14.35
N ALA A 188 -13.85 22.26 14.75
CA ALA A 188 -14.35 22.17 16.12
C ALA A 188 -14.72 20.72 16.49
N ALA A 189 -15.16 19.90 15.52
CA ALA A 189 -15.45 18.48 15.74
C ALA A 189 -14.18 17.68 16.08
N ASP A 190 -13.10 17.90 15.35
CA ASP A 190 -11.80 17.25 15.61
C ASP A 190 -11.23 17.71 16.96
N LEU A 191 -11.33 19.01 17.27
CA LEU A 191 -10.88 19.57 18.55
C LEU A 191 -11.67 19.03 19.75
N GLN A 192 -12.99 18.83 19.60
CA GLN A 192 -13.83 18.19 20.61
C GLN A 192 -13.48 16.71 20.79
N THR A 193 -13.25 15.99 19.69
CA THR A 193 -12.83 14.58 19.69
C THR A 193 -11.46 14.40 20.34
N HIS A 194 -10.53 15.32 20.07
CA HIS A 194 -9.25 15.40 20.77
C HIS A 194 -9.43 15.67 22.27
N HIS A 195 -10.29 16.60 22.69
CA HIS A 195 -10.52 16.84 24.13
C HIS A 195 -11.11 15.61 24.85
N LEU A 196 -12.04 14.89 24.22
CA LEU A 196 -12.63 13.66 24.79
C LEU A 196 -11.60 12.52 24.89
N SER A 197 -10.81 12.28 23.84
CA SER A 197 -9.73 11.28 23.86
C SER A 197 -8.60 11.65 24.84
N THR A 198 -8.24 12.94 24.94
CA THR A 198 -7.32 13.45 25.99
C THR A 198 -7.79 13.00 27.37
N ARG A 199 -9.10 13.18 27.66
CA ARG A 199 -9.68 12.88 28.96
C ARG A 199 -9.72 11.37 29.24
N ALA A 200 -10.18 10.57 28.27
CA ALA A 200 -10.18 9.11 28.40
C ALA A 200 -8.77 8.57 28.71
N LEU A 201 -7.77 8.99 27.93
CA LEU A 201 -6.38 8.64 28.14
C LEU A 201 -5.86 9.07 29.53
N VAL A 202 -6.18 10.30 29.94
CA VAL A 202 -5.84 10.85 31.27
C VAL A 202 -6.42 10.01 32.40
N ASP A 203 -7.66 9.54 32.28
CA ASP A 203 -8.32 8.73 33.31
C ASP A 203 -7.79 7.28 33.33
N THR A 204 -7.56 6.66 32.16
CA THR A 204 -6.87 5.35 32.05
C THR A 204 -5.46 5.38 32.65
N LEU A 205 -4.69 6.45 32.44
CA LEU A 205 -3.36 6.64 33.05
C LEU A 205 -3.43 6.95 34.56
N ARG A 206 -4.53 7.57 35.02
CA ARG A 206 -4.81 7.84 36.44
C ARG A 206 -5.04 6.53 37.19
N ASP A 207 -5.88 5.66 36.64
CA ASP A 207 -6.22 4.35 37.21
C ASP A 207 -5.08 3.32 37.08
N GLY A 208 -4.36 3.32 35.94
CA GLY A 208 -3.07 2.64 35.77
C GLY A 208 -1.92 3.20 36.63
N ARG A 209 -2.19 4.19 37.49
CA ARG A 209 -1.29 4.81 38.47
C ARG A 209 0.00 5.41 37.88
N TYR A 210 0.01 5.74 36.59
CA TYR A 210 1.16 6.30 35.86
C TYR A 210 1.79 7.50 36.60
N VAL A 211 0.95 8.35 37.18
CA VAL A 211 1.34 9.55 37.93
C VAL A 211 2.12 9.25 39.21
N ASP A 212 1.76 8.20 39.96
CA ASP A 212 2.48 7.79 41.18
C ASP A 212 3.87 7.24 40.83
N ILE A 213 3.91 6.41 39.78
CA ILE A 213 5.12 5.79 39.25
C ILE A 213 6.09 6.87 38.75
N MET A 214 5.58 7.82 37.96
CA MET A 214 6.38 8.95 37.47
C MET A 214 6.89 9.84 38.60
N LYS A 215 6.02 10.21 39.55
CA LYS A 215 6.42 11.03 40.72
C LYS A 215 7.48 10.34 41.56
N TYR A 216 7.45 9.00 41.66
CA TYR A 216 8.52 8.23 42.29
C TYR A 216 9.85 8.35 41.52
N PHE A 217 9.84 8.10 40.21
CA PHE A 217 11.07 8.16 39.41
C PHE A 217 11.64 9.57 39.27
N VAL A 218 10.82 10.60 39.05
CA VAL A 218 11.25 12.00 39.07
C VAL A 218 11.93 12.33 40.40
N LYS A 219 11.30 11.97 41.53
CA LYS A 219 11.82 12.24 42.87
C LYS A 219 13.06 11.41 43.25
N HIS A 220 13.40 10.33 42.56
CA HIS A 220 14.48 9.41 42.98
C HIS A 220 15.57 9.16 41.93
N LEU A 221 15.35 9.49 40.65
CA LEU A 221 16.35 9.37 39.57
C LEU A 221 16.92 10.72 39.10
N TYR A 222 16.23 11.84 39.37
CA TYR A 222 16.72 13.20 39.07
C TYR A 222 17.18 13.96 40.33
N SER A 223 16.56 13.69 41.49
CA SER A 223 16.94 14.31 42.78
C SER A 223 18.29 13.83 43.34
N SER A 224 19.18 13.28 42.51
CA SER A 224 20.49 12.72 42.90
C SER A 224 21.63 13.76 42.88
N HIS A 225 21.32 15.02 43.22
CA HIS A 225 22.31 16.01 43.63
C HIS A 225 22.16 16.26 45.15
N PRO A 226 23.15 15.89 45.99
CA PRO A 226 23.00 15.95 47.44
C PRO A 226 23.15 17.38 47.97
N SER A 227 22.17 17.86 48.74
CA SER A 227 22.27 19.09 49.52
C SER A 227 21.52 18.99 50.85
N SER A 228 22.25 19.36 51.91
CA SER A 228 21.84 19.53 53.33
C SER A 228 20.51 20.29 53.48
N THR A 229 19.69 20.20 54.54
CA THR A 229 20.05 20.31 55.98
C THR A 229 18.93 19.79 56.92
N SER A 230 19.04 20.02 58.24
CA SER A 230 18.40 19.28 59.36
C SER A 230 17.12 19.86 60.00
N ALA A 231 16.24 18.94 60.42
CA ALA A 231 15.40 18.85 61.64
C ALA A 231 15.04 20.06 62.56
N SER A 232 13.79 20.07 63.09
CA SER A 232 13.40 20.64 64.40
C SER A 232 12.11 20.00 64.98
N LYS A 233 11.63 20.38 66.20
CA LYS A 233 10.88 19.48 67.12
C LYS A 233 10.01 20.13 68.25
N ARG A 234 8.70 19.77 68.37
CA ARG A 234 7.78 19.86 69.58
C ARG A 234 7.42 21.27 70.16
N PRO A 235 6.59 21.43 71.24
CA PRO A 235 5.36 20.75 71.77
C PRO A 235 4.24 21.73 72.29
N ALA A 236 3.27 21.29 73.13
CA ALA A 236 2.17 22.08 73.76
C ALA A 236 1.92 21.78 75.30
N PRO A 237 1.23 22.68 76.07
CA PRO A 237 0.59 22.49 77.41
C PRO A 237 -0.90 23.04 77.47
N SER A 238 -1.73 23.15 78.54
CA SER A 238 -1.94 22.62 79.94
C SER A 238 -3.39 22.99 80.46
N THR A 239 -3.80 22.73 81.73
CA THR A 239 -5.20 22.83 82.25
C THR A 239 -5.38 23.29 83.75
N ALA A 240 -6.64 23.50 84.22
CA ALA A 240 -7.19 23.63 85.63
C ALA A 240 -6.96 24.96 86.44
N GLY A 241 -7.70 25.32 87.54
CA GLY A 241 -8.95 24.82 88.19
C GLY A 241 -9.14 25.24 89.70
N SER A 242 -10.33 24.98 90.32
CA SER A 242 -10.66 24.93 91.79
C SER A 242 -11.28 26.13 92.59
N ASP A 243 -11.72 25.90 93.84
CA ASP A 243 -12.83 26.59 94.59
C ASP A 243 -12.81 26.44 96.17
N SER A 244 -13.80 26.98 96.93
CA SER A 244 -14.30 26.63 98.32
C SER A 244 -14.06 27.52 99.61
N THR A 245 -14.78 27.19 100.72
CA THR A 245 -15.21 28.07 101.88
C THR A 245 -15.13 27.39 103.30
N VAL A 246 -15.41 28.09 104.44
CA VAL A 246 -14.89 27.78 105.81
C VAL A 246 -15.88 27.87 107.04
N LEU A 247 -15.86 26.83 107.92
CA LEU A 247 -16.11 26.65 109.40
C LEU A 247 -17.36 27.14 110.23
N SER A 248 -17.95 26.19 111.02
CA SER A 248 -18.07 25.99 112.52
C SER A 248 -17.88 27.15 113.56
N PRO A 249 -18.13 27.02 114.91
CA PRO A 249 -18.59 25.90 115.79
C PRO A 249 -19.64 26.30 116.90
N ALA A 250 -19.73 25.62 118.08
CA ALA A 250 -20.69 25.94 119.18
C ALA A 250 -20.30 25.53 120.65
N TYR A 251 -20.91 26.20 121.65
CA TYR A 251 -21.04 25.90 123.12
C TYR A 251 -19.75 25.95 124.02
N LYS A 252 -19.80 26.06 125.38
CA LYS A 252 -20.87 25.85 126.40
C LYS A 252 -20.66 26.63 127.75
N CYS A 253 -21.64 26.50 128.67
CA CYS A 253 -21.69 26.86 130.12
C CYS A 253 -21.98 28.33 130.51
N GLY A 254 -22.80 28.60 131.53
CA GLY A 254 -23.62 27.66 132.33
C GLY A 254 -24.52 28.30 133.42
N LEU A 255 -25.65 27.63 133.70
CA LEU A 255 -26.67 27.86 134.74
C LEU A 255 -26.71 29.22 135.47
N ILE A 256 -27.55 30.11 134.97
CA ILE A 256 -28.73 30.66 135.68
C ILE A 256 -29.85 30.79 134.62
N ASP A 257 -31.11 30.66 135.03
CA ASP A 257 -32.31 30.90 134.22
C ASP A 257 -32.47 30.17 132.86
N GLU A 258 -32.53 28.83 132.84
CA GLU A 258 -33.04 28.11 131.64
C GLU A 258 -34.43 28.61 131.18
N GLY A 259 -35.24 29.11 132.12
CA GLY A 259 -36.54 29.74 131.86
C GLY A 259 -36.47 31.13 131.23
N LEU A 260 -35.52 32.00 131.64
CA LEU A 260 -35.35 33.30 130.97
C LEU A 260 -34.53 33.18 129.69
N ASP A 261 -33.59 32.24 129.56
CA ASP A 261 -32.93 31.99 128.28
C ASP A 261 -33.89 31.32 127.28
N HIS A 262 -34.77 30.38 127.67
CA HIS A 262 -35.84 29.94 126.77
C HIS A 262 -36.81 31.08 126.44
N LEU A 263 -37.19 31.93 127.40
CA LEU A 263 -38.04 33.09 127.12
C LEU A 263 -37.32 34.10 126.21
N ARG A 264 -36.00 34.25 126.33
CA ARG A 264 -35.18 35.19 125.57
C ARG A 264 -34.85 34.66 124.19
N GLU A 265 -34.65 33.36 124.01
CA GLU A 265 -34.64 32.72 122.69
C GLU A 265 -36.03 32.77 122.05
N LEU A 266 -37.12 32.55 122.79
CA LEU A 266 -38.49 32.75 122.28
C LEU A 266 -38.77 34.20 121.90
N VAL A 267 -38.30 35.18 122.68
CA VAL A 267 -38.47 36.61 122.39
C VAL A 267 -37.52 37.07 121.29
N VAL A 268 -36.30 36.55 121.18
CA VAL A 268 -35.40 36.83 120.06
C VAL A 268 -35.88 36.17 118.78
N THR A 269 -36.42 34.95 118.83
CA THR A 269 -37.03 34.29 117.66
C THR A 269 -38.39 34.88 117.30
N LEU A 270 -39.25 35.27 118.25
CA LEU A 270 -40.43 36.08 117.94
C LEU A 270 -40.02 37.44 117.37
N HIS A 271 -39.08 38.15 117.97
CA HIS A 271 -38.66 39.46 117.48
C HIS A 271 -38.02 39.34 116.10
N ARG A 272 -37.23 38.28 115.84
CA ARG A 272 -36.68 37.97 114.52
C ARG A 272 -37.77 37.58 113.51
N LEU A 273 -38.73 36.71 113.85
CA LEU A 273 -39.84 36.33 112.97
C LEU A 273 -40.80 37.51 112.70
N ILE A 274 -41.02 38.37 113.70
CA ILE A 274 -41.74 39.65 113.55
C ILE A 274 -40.91 40.62 112.70
N HIS A 275 -39.59 40.63 112.82
CA HIS A 275 -38.73 41.47 112.00
C HIS A 275 -38.71 40.97 110.56
N GLU A 276 -38.52 39.67 110.30
CA GLU A 276 -38.62 39.04 108.97
C GLU A 276 -40.00 39.28 108.34
N ARG A 277 -41.09 39.05 109.09
CA ARG A 277 -42.48 39.33 108.64
C ARG A 277 -42.77 40.81 108.38
N ASN A 278 -42.09 41.73 109.07
CA ASN A 278 -42.24 43.16 108.87
C ASN A 278 -41.19 43.75 107.90
N GLN A 279 -40.13 42.99 107.58
CA GLN A 279 -39.14 43.28 106.54
C GLN A 279 -39.63 42.82 105.17
N SER A 280 -40.44 41.74 105.08
CA SER A 280 -41.27 41.43 103.92
C SER A 280 -42.35 42.49 103.73
N THR A 281 -41.91 43.69 103.33
CA THR A 281 -42.78 44.79 102.95
C THR A 281 -43.45 44.44 101.63
N VAL A 282 -44.67 44.95 101.44
CA VAL A 282 -45.43 44.74 100.20
C VAL A 282 -44.62 45.22 98.97
N ASN A 283 -43.71 46.18 99.14
CA ASN A 283 -42.79 46.64 98.09
C ASN A 283 -41.76 45.58 97.66
N GLU A 284 -41.23 44.77 98.58
CA GLU A 284 -40.28 43.70 98.21
C GLU A 284 -40.97 42.57 97.47
N ASP A 285 -42.18 42.19 97.90
CA ASP A 285 -42.95 41.18 97.17
C ASP A 285 -43.46 41.73 95.82
N ILE A 286 -43.86 43.00 95.73
CA ILE A 286 -44.10 43.67 94.44
C ILE A 286 -42.86 43.59 93.54
N HIS A 287 -41.66 43.85 94.06
CA HIS A 287 -40.42 43.79 93.27
C HIS A 287 -40.07 42.36 92.84
N ARG A 288 -40.30 41.35 93.70
CA ARG A 288 -40.17 39.93 93.35
C ARG A 288 -41.17 39.52 92.27
N TYR A 289 -42.43 39.96 92.38
CA TYR A 289 -43.45 39.74 91.35
C TYR A 289 -43.12 40.45 90.04
N GLN A 290 -42.56 41.67 90.07
CA GLN A 290 -42.05 42.34 88.88
C GLN A 290 -40.93 41.55 88.22
N LEU A 291 -39.91 41.12 88.98
CA LEU A 291 -38.80 40.29 88.47
C LEU A 291 -39.28 38.96 87.88
N LEU A 292 -40.25 38.31 88.52
CA LEU A 292 -40.86 37.09 88.02
C LEU A 292 -41.67 37.34 86.74
N HIS A 293 -42.47 38.40 86.69
CA HIS A 293 -43.26 38.77 85.52
C HIS A 293 -42.36 39.17 84.34
N ASP A 294 -41.26 39.87 84.59
CA ASP A 294 -40.22 40.21 83.62
C ASP A 294 -39.50 38.95 83.09
N ALA A 295 -39.21 37.97 83.95
CA ALA A 295 -38.65 36.69 83.53
C ALA A 295 -39.63 35.90 82.66
N ILE A 296 -40.90 35.83 83.06
CA ILE A 296 -41.99 35.21 82.28
C ILE A 296 -42.19 35.93 80.94
N ASN A 297 -42.14 37.26 80.90
CA ASN A 297 -42.24 38.05 79.67
C ASN A 297 -41.06 37.78 78.72
N ARG A 298 -39.84 37.60 79.25
CA ARG A 298 -38.66 37.23 78.44
C ARG A 298 -38.74 35.80 77.92
N ASP A 299 -39.28 34.86 78.70
CA ASP A 299 -39.48 33.47 78.27
C ASP A 299 -40.61 33.35 77.23
N GLN A 300 -41.68 34.13 77.38
CA GLN A 300 -42.74 34.29 76.37
C GLN A 300 -42.22 34.94 75.08
N ALA A 301 -41.33 35.94 75.18
CA ALA A 301 -40.67 36.53 74.01
C ALA A 301 -39.73 35.52 73.33
N GLY A 302 -38.89 34.81 74.09
CA GLY A 302 -37.97 33.80 73.55
C GLY A 302 -38.69 32.62 72.89
N THR A 303 -39.81 32.18 73.46
CA THR A 303 -40.66 31.15 72.82
C THR A 303 -41.38 31.66 71.57
N ALA A 304 -41.78 32.94 71.52
CA ALA A 304 -42.29 33.57 70.30
C ALA A 304 -41.21 33.71 69.21
N ASP A 305 -39.97 34.08 69.55
CA ASP A 305 -38.84 34.14 68.62
C ASP A 305 -38.49 32.75 68.06
N VAL A 306 -38.53 31.70 68.88
CA VAL A 306 -38.34 30.31 68.43
C VAL A 306 -39.48 29.86 67.50
N GLN A 307 -40.73 30.26 67.77
CA GLN A 307 -41.86 30.00 66.87
C GLN A 307 -41.69 30.72 65.53
N LEU A 308 -41.29 32.00 65.54
CA LEU A 308 -41.02 32.78 64.33
C LEU A 308 -39.85 32.22 63.51
N LEU A 309 -38.78 31.75 64.17
CA LEU A 309 -37.65 31.09 63.53
C LEU A 309 -38.07 29.76 62.89
N ASN A 310 -38.89 28.96 63.58
CA ASN A 310 -39.43 27.71 63.04
C ASN A 310 -40.36 27.96 61.85
N GLN A 311 -41.23 28.98 61.91
CA GLN A 311 -42.06 29.40 60.79
C GLN A 311 -41.20 29.79 59.57
N ARG A 312 -40.19 30.66 59.75
CA ARG A 312 -39.27 31.06 58.67
C ARG A 312 -38.51 29.88 58.09
N TYR A 313 -38.09 28.92 58.93
CA TYR A 313 -37.45 27.69 58.46
C TYR A 313 -38.39 26.84 57.60
N LEU A 314 -39.66 26.69 58.00
CA LEU A 314 -40.68 26.00 57.21
C LEU A 314 -41.01 26.73 55.90
N GLU A 315 -41.07 28.06 55.91
CA GLU A 315 -41.26 28.89 54.71
C GLU A 315 -40.10 28.74 53.73
N VAL A 316 -38.85 28.80 54.20
CA VAL A 316 -37.64 28.58 53.37
C VAL A 316 -37.59 27.13 52.85
N LYS A 317 -37.93 26.14 53.68
CA LYS A 317 -38.02 24.74 53.24
C LYS A 317 -39.07 24.57 52.14
N ALA A 318 -40.25 25.14 52.31
CA ALA A 318 -41.32 25.08 51.32
C ALA A 318 -41.01 25.87 50.04
N ALA A 319 -40.25 26.96 50.14
CA ALA A 319 -39.73 27.70 48.98
C ALA A 319 -38.74 26.85 48.18
N ARG A 320 -37.75 26.25 48.86
CA ARG A 320 -36.75 25.39 48.22
C ARG A 320 -37.34 24.09 47.66
N GLN A 321 -38.40 23.56 48.27
CA GLN A 321 -39.16 22.44 47.69
C GLN A 321 -39.89 22.82 46.40
N ARG A 322 -40.40 24.06 46.30
CA ARG A 322 -41.01 24.59 45.07
C ARG A 322 -39.98 24.93 43.98
N GLU A 323 -38.78 25.34 44.37
CA GLU A 323 -37.62 25.57 43.49
C GLU A 323 -37.10 24.26 42.89
N VAL A 324 -36.81 23.24 43.72
CA VAL A 324 -36.41 21.90 43.26
C VAL A 324 -37.48 21.31 42.35
N ALA A 325 -38.74 21.29 42.78
CA ALA A 325 -39.84 20.78 41.96
C ALA A 325 -40.16 21.64 40.72
N ALA A 326 -39.47 22.76 40.48
CA ALA A 326 -39.50 23.49 39.22
C ALA A 326 -38.32 23.10 38.33
N LEU A 327 -37.12 22.97 38.89
CA LEU A 327 -35.94 22.43 38.20
C LEU A 327 -36.16 20.99 37.72
N ASP A 328 -36.82 20.15 38.53
CA ASP A 328 -37.18 18.77 38.13
C ASP A 328 -38.02 18.77 36.83
N ARG A 329 -38.96 19.70 36.69
CA ARG A 329 -39.80 19.87 35.49
C ARG A 329 -39.07 20.52 34.30
N GLU A 330 -38.04 21.32 34.57
CA GLU A 330 -37.15 21.86 33.54
C GLU A 330 -36.22 20.76 32.98
N ILE A 331 -35.75 19.86 33.85
CA ILE A 331 -35.02 18.64 33.46
C ILE A 331 -35.92 17.70 32.64
N GLU A 332 -37.14 17.41 33.10
CA GLU A 332 -38.11 16.60 32.34
C GLU A 332 -38.34 17.16 30.92
N ALA A 333 -38.51 18.48 30.78
CA ALA A 333 -38.69 19.13 29.49
C ALA A 333 -37.44 19.05 28.59
N LEU A 334 -36.25 19.27 29.16
CA LEU A 334 -34.98 19.14 28.42
C LEU A 334 -34.68 17.69 28.01
N GLU A 335 -35.09 16.69 28.80
CA GLU A 335 -35.01 15.28 28.43
C GLU A 335 -35.99 14.95 27.28
N GLU A 336 -37.20 15.52 27.26
CA GLU A 336 -38.13 15.38 26.12
C GLU A 336 -37.59 16.03 24.84
N GLU A 337 -37.02 17.24 24.93
CA GLU A 337 -36.38 17.93 23.79
C GLU A 337 -35.16 17.15 23.27
N LEU A 338 -34.30 16.65 24.16
CA LEU A 338 -33.12 15.86 23.80
C LEU A 338 -33.52 14.54 23.11
N GLN A 339 -34.55 13.85 23.62
CA GLN A 339 -35.12 12.67 22.96
C GLN A 339 -35.75 12.98 21.60
N TYR A 340 -36.37 14.16 21.43
CA TYR A 340 -36.91 14.60 20.14
C TYR A 340 -35.79 14.84 19.12
N VAL A 341 -34.71 15.54 19.52
CA VAL A 341 -33.54 15.77 18.66
C VAL A 341 -32.85 14.46 18.27
N GLN A 342 -32.67 13.52 19.22
CA GLN A 342 -32.14 12.19 18.93
C GLN A 342 -32.98 11.45 17.88
N ARG A 343 -34.29 11.32 18.09
CA ARG A 343 -35.20 10.66 17.13
C ARG A 343 -35.19 11.33 15.75
N THR A 344 -35.03 12.65 15.70
CA THR A 344 -34.94 13.38 14.43
C THR A 344 -33.61 13.07 13.71
N ALA A 345 -32.49 13.06 14.44
CA ALA A 345 -31.20 12.67 13.91
C ALA A 345 -31.17 11.20 13.43
N ASP A 346 -31.79 10.27 14.16
CA ASP A 346 -31.91 8.87 13.74
C ASP A 346 -32.67 8.73 12.42
N ILE A 347 -33.79 9.46 12.26
CA ILE A 347 -34.60 9.48 11.03
C ILE A 347 -33.82 10.09 9.86
N GLU A 348 -33.05 11.16 10.10
CA GLU A 348 -32.20 11.77 9.08
C GLU A 348 -31.04 10.85 8.68
N LEU A 349 -30.38 10.19 9.63
CA LEU A 349 -29.33 9.20 9.38
C LEU A 349 -29.86 7.99 8.60
N GLU A 350 -31.04 7.47 8.95
CA GLU A 350 -31.74 6.44 8.17
C GLU A 350 -32.03 6.90 6.74
N ALA A 351 -32.43 8.17 6.54
CA ALA A 351 -32.70 8.73 5.22
C ALA A 351 -31.41 8.89 4.40
N PHE A 352 -30.31 9.34 5.01
CA PHE A 352 -28.99 9.40 4.37
C PHE A 352 -28.47 8.00 3.99
N GLN A 353 -28.63 6.99 4.85
CA GLN A 353 -28.26 5.61 4.53
C GLN A 353 -29.04 5.09 3.31
N LYS A 354 -30.37 5.25 3.28
CA LYS A 354 -31.22 4.83 2.15
C LYS A 354 -30.88 5.60 0.85
N MET A 355 -30.50 6.87 0.95
CA MET A 355 -30.01 7.66 -0.18
C MET A 355 -28.63 7.16 -0.68
N GLN A 356 -27.74 6.77 0.24
CA GLN A 356 -26.43 6.21 -0.09
C GLN A 356 -26.53 4.82 -0.71
N GLU A 357 -27.44 3.96 -0.22
CA GLU A 357 -27.75 2.65 -0.80
C GLU A 357 -28.28 2.79 -2.22
N THR A 358 -29.34 3.59 -2.43
CA THR A 358 -29.91 3.82 -3.77
C THR A 358 -28.90 4.41 -4.75
N ALA A 359 -28.07 5.38 -4.33
CA ALA A 359 -26.99 5.92 -5.15
C ALA A 359 -25.90 4.86 -5.49
N GLN A 360 -25.60 3.93 -4.58
CA GLN A 360 -24.74 2.78 -4.88
C GLN A 360 -25.41 1.80 -5.85
N GLU A 361 -26.70 1.54 -5.72
CA GLU A 361 -27.46 0.66 -6.61
C GLU A 361 -27.55 1.24 -8.03
N ASP A 362 -27.85 2.52 -8.19
CA ASP A 362 -27.82 3.21 -9.48
C ASP A 362 -26.43 3.15 -10.12
N ARG A 363 -25.36 3.35 -9.35
CA ARG A 363 -23.98 3.18 -9.84
C ARG A 363 -23.68 1.75 -10.27
N ARG A 364 -24.13 0.74 -9.50
CA ARG A 364 -24.01 -0.69 -9.85
C ARG A 364 -24.81 -1.03 -11.12
N CYS A 365 -26.00 -0.46 -11.29
CA CYS A 365 -26.86 -0.63 -12.46
C CYS A 365 -26.28 0.04 -13.70
N SER A 366 -25.76 1.26 -13.59
CA SER A 366 -25.05 1.94 -14.69
C SER A 366 -23.82 1.15 -15.14
N LEU A 367 -23.01 0.64 -14.21
CA LEU A 367 -21.85 -0.21 -14.54
C LEU A 367 -22.26 -1.53 -15.19
N ARG A 368 -23.36 -2.17 -14.75
CA ARG A 368 -23.91 -3.36 -15.42
C ARG A 368 -24.35 -3.06 -16.86
N GLN A 369 -25.05 -1.94 -17.08
CA GLN A 369 -25.47 -1.50 -18.42
C GLN A 369 -24.26 -1.23 -19.33
N GLN A 370 -23.21 -0.56 -18.82
CA GLN A 370 -21.97 -0.35 -19.56
C GLN A 370 -21.31 -1.67 -19.94
N LEU A 371 -21.18 -2.62 -19.01
CA LEU A 371 -20.64 -3.97 -19.28
C LEU A 371 -21.47 -4.74 -20.32
N GLU A 372 -22.79 -4.60 -20.33
CA GLU A 372 -23.65 -5.18 -21.38
C GLU A 372 -23.42 -4.53 -22.74
N VAL A 373 -23.26 -3.21 -22.81
CA VAL A 373 -22.92 -2.51 -24.07
C VAL A 373 -21.56 -2.96 -24.57
N HIS A 374 -20.54 -3.07 -23.70
CA HIS A 374 -19.23 -3.57 -24.08
C HIS A 374 -19.27 -5.03 -24.55
N ARG A 375 -20.09 -5.90 -23.95
CA ARG A 375 -20.33 -7.28 -24.44
C ARG A 375 -20.96 -7.28 -25.84
N LYS A 376 -22.08 -6.56 -26.02
CA LYS A 376 -22.79 -6.45 -27.32
C LYS A 376 -21.87 -5.90 -28.43
N ASN A 377 -21.00 -4.95 -28.10
CA ASN A 377 -19.98 -4.41 -29.01
C ASN A 377 -18.87 -5.44 -29.33
N ALA A 378 -18.41 -6.21 -28.35
CA ALA A 378 -17.43 -7.28 -28.56
C ALA A 378 -18.00 -8.41 -29.44
N ASP A 379 -19.25 -8.83 -29.21
CA ASP A 379 -19.98 -9.79 -30.03
C ASP A 379 -20.17 -9.28 -31.46
N GLU A 380 -20.39 -7.98 -31.65
CA GLU A 380 -20.42 -7.39 -32.98
C GLU A 380 -19.06 -7.38 -33.67
N VAL A 381 -17.99 -6.98 -32.98
CA VAL A 381 -16.63 -7.01 -33.54
C VAL A 381 -16.23 -8.44 -33.91
N ALA A 382 -16.57 -9.43 -33.08
CA ALA A 382 -16.34 -10.85 -33.38
C ALA A 382 -17.09 -11.30 -34.65
N ARG A 383 -18.38 -10.95 -34.80
CA ARG A 383 -19.15 -11.23 -36.02
C ARG A 383 -18.57 -10.54 -37.25
N ARG A 384 -18.16 -9.27 -37.15
CA ARG A 384 -17.53 -8.52 -38.24
C ARG A 384 -16.19 -9.14 -38.66
N LEU A 385 -15.39 -9.61 -37.70
CA LEU A 385 -14.13 -10.31 -37.95
C LEU A 385 -14.36 -11.66 -38.65
N GLN A 386 -15.32 -12.47 -38.19
CA GLN A 386 -15.71 -13.72 -38.86
C GLN A 386 -16.17 -13.47 -40.30
N GLN A 387 -17.00 -12.45 -40.54
CA GLN A 387 -17.44 -12.08 -41.89
C GLN A 387 -16.28 -11.63 -42.79
N ALA A 388 -15.31 -10.89 -42.24
CA ALA A 388 -14.10 -10.49 -42.97
C ALA A 388 -13.20 -11.70 -43.28
N GLN A 389 -13.07 -12.64 -42.35
CA GLN A 389 -12.30 -13.87 -42.54
C GLN A 389 -12.91 -14.77 -43.63
N VAL A 390 -14.24 -14.93 -43.66
CA VAL A 390 -14.93 -15.68 -44.72
C VAL A 390 -14.71 -15.02 -46.08
N LYS A 391 -14.92 -13.70 -46.19
CA LYS A 391 -14.65 -12.94 -47.43
C LYS A 391 -13.21 -13.10 -47.92
N ALA A 392 -12.22 -13.00 -47.02
CA ALA A 392 -10.82 -13.18 -47.37
C ALA A 392 -10.50 -14.61 -47.85
N LEU A 393 -11.16 -15.64 -47.31
CA LEU A 393 -11.05 -17.02 -47.79
C LEU A 393 -11.71 -17.21 -49.16
N ASP A 394 -12.89 -16.60 -49.40
CA ASP A 394 -13.57 -16.62 -50.69
C ASP A 394 -12.74 -15.90 -51.77
N GLU A 395 -12.24 -14.70 -51.48
CA GLU A 395 -11.33 -13.95 -52.34
C GLU A 395 -10.09 -14.78 -52.67
N LEU A 396 -9.43 -15.38 -51.67
CA LEU A 396 -8.27 -16.25 -51.86
C LEU A 396 -8.60 -17.49 -52.71
N ASN A 397 -9.80 -18.06 -52.58
CA ASN A 397 -10.27 -19.15 -53.43
C ASN A 397 -10.54 -18.70 -54.87
N THR A 398 -11.10 -17.51 -55.11
CA THR A 398 -11.23 -16.96 -56.47
C THR A 398 -9.87 -16.65 -57.09
N LEU A 399 -8.91 -16.14 -56.31
CA LEU A 399 -7.53 -15.92 -56.75
C LEU A 399 -6.82 -17.23 -57.10
N ARG A 400 -7.03 -18.31 -56.32
CA ARG A 400 -6.57 -19.66 -56.68
C ARG A 400 -7.19 -20.15 -57.98
N SER A 401 -8.51 -20.01 -58.17
CA SER A 401 -9.20 -20.41 -59.41
C SER A 401 -8.72 -19.60 -60.63
N ASN A 402 -8.50 -18.30 -60.45
CA ASN A 402 -7.99 -17.43 -61.52
C ASN A 402 -6.51 -17.68 -61.82
N ARG A 403 -5.72 -18.07 -60.81
CA ARG A 403 -4.35 -18.56 -60.98
C ARG A 403 -4.34 -19.86 -61.80
N THR A 404 -5.08 -20.90 -61.42
CA THR A 404 -5.09 -22.17 -62.16
C THR A 404 -5.62 -22.04 -63.58
N LYS A 405 -6.62 -21.17 -63.82
CA LYS A 405 -7.06 -20.81 -65.19
C LYS A 405 -5.95 -20.15 -66.01
N ARG A 406 -5.17 -19.24 -65.42
CA ARG A 406 -4.03 -18.58 -66.09
C ARG A 406 -2.88 -19.55 -66.33
N GLU A 407 -2.54 -20.40 -65.37
CA GLU A 407 -1.54 -21.45 -65.51
C GLU A 407 -1.94 -22.44 -66.62
N ALA A 408 -3.21 -22.87 -66.66
CA ALA A 408 -3.72 -23.71 -67.75
C ALA A 408 -3.67 -23.01 -69.12
N ALA A 409 -4.01 -21.72 -69.20
CA ALA A 409 -3.93 -20.94 -70.44
C ALA A 409 -2.48 -20.74 -70.92
N VAL A 410 -1.54 -20.51 -70.01
CA VAL A 410 -0.10 -20.41 -70.33
C VAL A 410 0.44 -21.77 -70.76
N SER A 411 0.11 -22.86 -70.07
CA SER A 411 0.47 -24.22 -70.50
C SER A 411 -0.10 -24.56 -71.88
N GLY A 412 -1.34 -24.16 -72.17
CA GLY A 412 -1.97 -24.29 -73.49
C GLY A 412 -1.17 -23.56 -74.57
N ALA A 413 -0.88 -22.27 -74.35
CA ALA A 413 -0.09 -21.45 -75.27
C ALA A 413 1.34 -21.99 -75.49
N ILE A 414 1.97 -22.60 -74.46
CA ILE A 414 3.24 -23.30 -74.60
C ILE A 414 3.07 -24.53 -75.50
N THR A 415 2.07 -25.39 -75.26
CA THR A 415 1.84 -26.56 -76.12
C THR A 415 1.45 -26.21 -77.55
N GLU A 416 0.77 -25.08 -77.78
CA GLU A 416 0.50 -24.54 -79.11
C GLU A 416 1.77 -24.01 -79.80
N TYR A 417 2.66 -23.35 -79.04
CA TYR A 417 3.96 -22.91 -79.55
C TYR A 417 4.88 -24.09 -79.89
N ASP A 418 4.94 -25.11 -79.02
CA ASP A 418 5.72 -26.33 -79.27
C ASP A 418 5.19 -27.10 -80.50
N ALA A 419 3.86 -27.15 -80.68
CA ALA A 419 3.22 -27.72 -81.88
C ALA A 419 3.54 -26.91 -83.16
N GLN A 420 3.56 -25.56 -83.08
CA GLN A 420 3.95 -24.71 -84.20
C GLN A 420 5.45 -24.83 -84.52
N SER A 421 6.32 -24.93 -83.50
CA SER A 421 7.76 -25.10 -83.65
C SER A 421 8.10 -26.45 -84.28
N THR A 422 7.50 -27.55 -83.79
CA THR A 422 7.70 -28.88 -84.37
C THR A 422 7.17 -28.99 -85.80
N LEU A 423 6.03 -28.35 -86.11
CA LEU A 423 5.53 -28.24 -87.48
C LEU A 423 6.52 -27.46 -88.37
N LEU A 424 7.01 -26.31 -87.91
CA LEU A 424 8.01 -25.51 -88.62
C LEU A 424 9.30 -26.30 -88.87
N GLU A 425 9.80 -27.04 -87.88
CA GLU A 425 10.95 -27.93 -88.07
C GLU A 425 10.68 -29.02 -89.11
N THR A 426 9.49 -29.62 -89.15
CA THR A 426 9.16 -30.61 -90.20
C THR A 426 9.11 -29.98 -91.58
N ALA A 427 8.56 -28.76 -91.71
CA ALA A 427 8.55 -28.02 -92.98
C ALA A 427 9.98 -27.61 -93.41
N MET A 428 10.84 -27.21 -92.47
CA MET A 428 12.25 -26.94 -92.76
C MET A 428 13.03 -28.20 -93.17
N ARG A 429 12.76 -29.35 -92.55
CA ARG A 429 13.34 -30.65 -92.96
C ARG A 429 12.90 -31.03 -94.37
N GLN A 430 11.62 -30.85 -94.70
CA GLN A 430 11.09 -31.08 -96.05
C GLN A 430 11.72 -30.14 -97.07
N PHE A 431 11.76 -28.83 -96.81
CA PHE A 431 12.38 -27.85 -97.70
C PHE A 431 13.87 -28.12 -97.93
N ASN A 432 14.61 -28.54 -96.88
CA ASN A 432 16.01 -28.94 -97.04
C ASN A 432 16.16 -30.20 -97.90
N GLN A 433 15.26 -31.19 -97.77
CA GLN A 433 15.25 -32.39 -98.61
C GLN A 433 14.91 -32.05 -100.07
N GLU A 434 13.91 -31.19 -100.31
CA GLU A 434 13.58 -30.69 -101.65
C GLU A 434 14.76 -29.92 -102.27
N ALA A 435 15.47 -29.10 -101.49
CA ALA A 435 16.66 -28.39 -101.94
C ALA A 435 17.86 -29.33 -102.20
N GLU A 436 18.07 -30.35 -101.36
CA GLU A 436 19.07 -31.40 -101.60
C GLU A 436 18.76 -32.14 -102.91
N GLU A 437 17.53 -32.63 -103.10
CA GLU A 437 17.08 -33.26 -104.35
C GLU A 437 17.24 -32.33 -105.57
N ASP A 438 16.88 -31.05 -105.47
CA ASP A 438 17.06 -30.09 -106.57
C ASP A 438 18.54 -29.79 -106.86
N THR A 439 19.43 -29.78 -105.87
CA THR A 439 20.88 -29.70 -106.14
C THR A 439 21.41 -30.97 -106.81
N GLU A 440 20.94 -32.16 -106.44
CA GLU A 440 21.30 -33.40 -107.15
C GLU A 440 20.80 -33.39 -108.60
N ARG A 441 19.56 -32.93 -108.83
CA ARG A 441 18.97 -32.75 -110.17
C ARG A 441 19.79 -31.75 -110.99
N ILE A 442 20.13 -30.59 -110.44
CA ILE A 442 21.00 -29.59 -111.10
C ILE A 442 22.35 -30.20 -111.48
N VAL A 443 23.06 -30.84 -110.54
CA VAL A 443 24.37 -31.47 -110.81
C VAL A 443 24.26 -32.60 -111.84
N SER A 444 23.12 -33.31 -111.93
CA SER A 444 22.88 -34.31 -112.98
C SER A 444 22.69 -33.66 -114.36
N LEU A 445 22.01 -32.52 -114.43
CA LEU A 445 21.78 -31.74 -115.65
C LEU A 445 23.07 -31.05 -116.12
N GLU A 446 23.88 -30.51 -115.21
CA GLU A 446 25.20 -29.95 -115.52
C GLU A 446 26.11 -31.00 -116.17
N LYS A 447 26.20 -32.21 -115.60
CA LYS A 447 26.94 -33.34 -116.20
C LYS A 447 26.40 -33.75 -117.58
N ALA A 448 25.09 -33.70 -117.78
CA ALA A 448 24.48 -33.96 -119.09
C ALA A 448 24.80 -32.85 -120.10
N VAL A 449 24.79 -31.58 -119.69
CA VAL A 449 25.17 -30.43 -120.51
C VAL A 449 26.66 -30.46 -120.86
N GLU A 450 27.55 -30.77 -119.92
CA GLU A 450 28.97 -31.00 -120.20
C GLU A 450 29.19 -32.09 -121.25
N LYS A 451 28.45 -33.21 -121.15
CA LYS A 451 28.54 -34.31 -122.10
C LYS A 451 28.07 -33.89 -123.50
N LEU A 452 26.95 -33.17 -123.59
CA LEU A 452 26.44 -32.61 -124.85
C LEU A 452 27.36 -31.51 -125.43
N GLN A 453 28.07 -30.76 -124.59
CA GLN A 453 29.11 -29.82 -125.03
C GLN A 453 30.30 -30.55 -125.64
N LYS A 454 30.80 -31.61 -124.99
CA LYS A 454 31.88 -32.46 -125.51
C LYS A 454 31.48 -33.13 -126.84
N GLU A 455 30.28 -33.74 -126.91
CA GLU A 455 29.75 -34.32 -128.15
C GLU A 455 29.58 -33.28 -129.28
N ARG A 456 29.24 -32.04 -128.95
CA ARG A 456 29.18 -30.92 -129.90
C ARG A 456 30.58 -30.47 -130.36
N GLU A 457 31.56 -30.43 -129.48
CA GLU A 457 32.95 -30.09 -129.81
C GLU A 457 33.61 -31.18 -130.66
N GLU A 458 33.37 -32.45 -130.33
CA GLU A 458 33.76 -33.62 -131.11
C GLU A 458 33.15 -33.57 -132.51
N HIS A 459 31.83 -33.36 -132.64
CA HIS A 459 31.18 -33.19 -133.95
C HIS A 459 31.70 -31.97 -134.71
N ALA A 460 31.99 -30.84 -134.05
CA ALA A 460 32.58 -29.67 -134.71
C ALA A 460 34.00 -29.97 -135.23
N TRP A 461 34.79 -30.75 -134.48
CA TRP A 461 36.10 -31.24 -134.92
C TRP A 461 35.97 -32.23 -136.09
N GLU A 462 35.02 -33.18 -136.05
CA GLU A 462 34.76 -34.10 -137.16
C GLU A 462 34.39 -33.37 -138.45
N VAL A 463 33.61 -32.28 -138.37
CA VAL A 463 33.29 -31.42 -139.53
C VAL A 463 34.56 -30.77 -140.09
N THR A 464 35.40 -30.15 -139.26
CA THR A 464 36.65 -29.52 -139.78
C THR A 464 37.64 -30.56 -140.35
N VAL A 465 37.66 -31.79 -139.80
CA VAL A 465 38.44 -32.90 -140.35
C VAL A 465 37.85 -33.41 -141.67
N ALA A 466 36.52 -33.41 -141.83
CA ALA A 466 35.86 -33.73 -143.10
C ALA A 466 36.14 -32.66 -144.17
N GLU A 467 36.14 -31.38 -143.79
CA GLU A 467 36.54 -30.26 -144.65
C GLU A 467 38.01 -30.41 -145.09
N GLN A 468 38.96 -30.60 -144.17
CA GLN A 468 40.37 -30.84 -144.50
C GLN A 468 40.59 -32.07 -145.39
N ARG A 469 39.83 -33.17 -145.17
CA ARG A 469 39.87 -34.35 -146.05
C ARG A 469 39.36 -34.03 -147.45
N GLN A 470 38.32 -33.20 -147.56
CA GLN A 470 37.78 -32.75 -148.85
C GLN A 470 38.72 -31.77 -149.57
N GLU A 471 39.42 -30.89 -148.85
CA GLU A 471 40.50 -30.04 -149.36
C GLU A 471 41.66 -30.89 -149.89
N HIS A 472 42.15 -31.86 -149.11
CA HIS A 472 43.17 -32.82 -149.58
C HIS A 472 42.68 -33.60 -150.83
N ALA A 473 41.41 -34.01 -150.87
CA ALA A 473 40.84 -34.68 -152.04
C ALA A 473 40.72 -33.75 -153.27
N ASN A 474 40.52 -32.43 -153.06
CA ASN A 474 40.61 -31.42 -154.12
C ASN A 474 42.05 -31.29 -154.64
N VAL A 475 43.04 -31.10 -153.75
CA VAL A 475 44.46 -30.97 -154.11
C VAL A 475 44.98 -32.22 -154.84
N ILE A 476 44.58 -33.42 -154.42
CA ILE A 476 44.92 -34.67 -155.13
C ILE A 476 44.31 -34.69 -156.54
N ARG A 477 43.05 -34.26 -156.71
CA ARG A 477 42.41 -34.14 -158.03
C ARG A 477 43.08 -33.09 -158.91
N GLU A 478 43.54 -31.98 -158.35
CA GLU A 478 44.31 -30.96 -159.06
C GLU A 478 45.68 -31.48 -159.51
N HIS A 479 46.42 -32.17 -158.64
CA HIS A 479 47.67 -32.84 -159.00
C HIS A 479 47.47 -33.89 -160.12
N GLN A 480 46.47 -34.76 -159.99
CA GLN A 480 46.13 -35.74 -161.03
C GLN A 480 45.75 -35.08 -162.36
N ALA A 481 45.05 -33.94 -162.34
CA ALA A 481 44.78 -33.16 -163.54
C ALA A 481 46.04 -32.50 -164.12
N GLN A 482 46.96 -32.06 -163.27
CA GLN A 482 48.28 -31.54 -163.66
C GLN A 482 49.12 -32.62 -164.37
N ASP A 483 49.23 -33.79 -163.75
CA ASP A 483 49.96 -34.94 -164.29
C ASP A 483 49.32 -35.45 -165.59
N ALA A 484 47.99 -35.51 -165.66
CA ALA A 484 47.28 -35.86 -166.89
C ALA A 484 47.56 -34.88 -168.04
N ARG A 485 47.65 -33.56 -167.76
CA ARG A 485 48.07 -32.55 -168.76
C ARG A 485 49.52 -32.77 -169.21
N VAL A 486 50.43 -33.08 -168.28
CA VAL A 486 51.84 -33.36 -168.57
C VAL A 486 51.99 -34.63 -169.42
N ILE A 487 51.29 -35.71 -169.07
CA ILE A 487 51.25 -36.97 -169.84
C ILE A 487 50.69 -36.70 -171.25
N GLN A 488 49.59 -35.94 -171.39
CA GLN A 488 49.07 -35.55 -172.70
C GLN A 488 50.08 -34.71 -173.51
N ALA A 489 50.84 -33.82 -172.88
CA ALA A 489 51.89 -33.06 -173.55
C ALA A 489 53.01 -33.98 -174.08
N TYR A 490 53.48 -34.94 -173.28
CA TYR A 490 54.44 -35.96 -173.72
C TYR A 490 53.91 -36.82 -174.88
N TYR A 491 52.65 -37.27 -174.82
CA TYR A 491 52.03 -38.02 -175.93
C TYR A 491 51.91 -37.17 -177.22
N ARG A 492 51.55 -35.89 -177.13
CA ARG A 492 51.50 -34.97 -178.28
C ARG A 492 52.91 -34.76 -178.88
N ALA A 493 53.92 -34.57 -178.04
CA ALA A 493 55.31 -34.43 -178.47
C ALA A 493 55.84 -35.72 -179.13
N PHE A 494 55.49 -36.89 -178.60
CA PHE A 494 55.83 -38.19 -179.18
C PHE A 494 55.17 -38.39 -180.56
N ILE A 495 53.88 -38.08 -180.70
CA ILE A 495 53.17 -38.15 -182.00
C ILE A 495 53.81 -37.21 -183.02
N ALA A 496 54.15 -35.97 -182.64
CA ALA A 496 54.84 -35.02 -183.52
C ALA A 496 56.20 -35.55 -184.00
N ARG A 497 56.98 -36.17 -183.11
CA ARG A 497 58.28 -36.78 -183.43
C ARG A 497 58.15 -37.95 -184.42
N VAL A 498 57.20 -38.86 -184.18
CA VAL A 498 56.91 -40.00 -185.08
C VAL A 498 56.42 -39.53 -186.46
N HIS A 499 55.69 -38.42 -186.54
CA HIS A 499 55.32 -37.81 -187.83
C HIS A 499 56.53 -37.23 -188.58
N ALA A 500 57.45 -36.55 -187.88
CA ALA A 500 58.67 -36.00 -188.49
C ALA A 500 59.59 -37.10 -189.06
N GLU A 501 59.77 -38.20 -188.32
CA GLU A 501 60.58 -39.35 -188.76
C GLU A 501 60.00 -40.03 -190.02
N ARG A 502 58.66 -40.15 -190.11
CA ARG A 502 57.98 -40.68 -191.30
C ARG A 502 58.12 -39.79 -192.54
N GLU A 503 58.25 -38.47 -192.40
CA GLU A 503 58.53 -37.58 -193.53
C GLU A 503 59.99 -37.69 -194.01
N LEU A 504 60.95 -37.87 -193.10
CA LEU A 504 62.35 -38.10 -193.46
C LEU A 504 62.54 -39.41 -194.25
N GLU A 505 61.89 -40.50 -193.83
CA GLU A 505 61.92 -41.79 -194.53
C GLU A 505 61.41 -41.70 -196.00
N LYS A 506 60.29 -41.02 -196.23
CA LYS A 506 59.69 -40.85 -197.56
C LYS A 506 60.66 -40.15 -198.53
N ASN A 507 61.38 -39.15 -198.02
CA ASN A 507 62.33 -38.36 -198.81
C ASN A 507 63.62 -39.14 -199.13
N ALA A 508 64.10 -39.99 -198.20
CA ALA A 508 65.25 -40.86 -198.46
C ALA A 508 65.00 -41.84 -199.63
N LYS A 509 63.80 -42.44 -199.69
CA LYS A 509 63.46 -43.53 -200.64
C LYS A 509 63.38 -43.05 -202.10
N LYS A 510 63.07 -41.78 -202.39
CA LYS A 510 63.07 -41.21 -203.76
C LYS A 510 64.47 -41.08 -204.39
N ARG A 511 65.55 -40.99 -203.58
CA ARG A 511 66.89 -40.60 -204.06
C ARG A 511 67.72 -41.73 -204.69
N LYS A 512 67.32 -43.01 -204.52
CA LYS A 512 68.14 -44.19 -204.88
C LYS A 512 67.95 -44.71 -206.32
N LYS A 513 66.91 -44.30 -207.05
CA LYS A 513 66.53 -44.84 -208.39
C LYS A 513 67.33 -44.27 -209.58
N ARG A 514 68.36 -43.43 -209.36
CA ARG A 514 68.98 -42.60 -210.42
C ARG A 514 70.50 -42.77 -210.62
N ARG A 515 71.13 -43.82 -210.07
CA ARG A 515 72.61 -43.94 -210.03
C ARG A 515 73.22 -45.33 -210.36
N ARG A 516 72.59 -46.10 -211.26
CA ARG A 516 73.20 -47.26 -211.97
C ARG A 516 72.96 -47.17 -213.49
N LYS A 517 73.66 -46.21 -214.10
CA LYS A 517 73.96 -46.10 -215.55
C LYS A 517 75.31 -45.36 -215.68
N ALA A 518 76.37 -45.99 -215.18
CA ALA A 518 77.76 -45.54 -215.25
C ALA A 518 78.67 -46.70 -214.79
N LYS A 519 79.16 -47.48 -215.76
CA LYS A 519 79.52 -48.91 -215.60
C LYS A 519 78.32 -49.73 -215.14
#